data_AF-A0A1Y3TDX5-F1
#
_entry.id   AF-A0A1Y3TDX5-F1
#
_cell.length_a   1.000
_cell.length_b   1.000
_cell.length_c   1.000
_cell.angle_alpha   90.00
_cell.angle_beta   90.00
_cell.angle_gamma   90.00
#
_symmetry.space_group_name_H-M   'P 1'
#
loop_
_entity.id
_entity.type
_entity.pdbx_description
1 polymer ?
#
loop_
_entity_poly.entity_id
_entity_poly.type
_entity_poly.pdbx_seq_one_letter_code
_entity_poly.pdbx_strand_id
1 'polypeptide(L)' 'MDENNVKSVLRNYTRCWREKLCSLRIPLSPINALIRSCFSDYSSQFMQIHRRVNKLFPYPT' A
#
# COMPACT_ATOMS: atom_id res chain seq x y z
N MET A 1 6.72 -9.84 21.74
CA MET A 1 7.19 -9.65 20.35
C MET A 1 8.65 -9.27 20.43
N ASP A 2 9.53 -10.07 19.84
CA ASP A 2 10.98 -9.84 19.86
C ASP A 2 11.34 -8.63 18.99
N GLU A 3 12.23 -7.75 19.44
CA GLU A 3 12.65 -6.55 18.69
C GLU A 3 13.23 -6.91 17.32
N ASN A 4 13.86 -8.08 17.20
CA ASN A 4 14.38 -8.57 15.92
C ASN A 4 13.26 -8.92 14.93
N ASN A 5 12.08 -9.29 15.44
CA ASN A 5 10.91 -9.54 14.60
C ASN A 5 10.35 -8.22 14.02
N VAL A 6 10.34 -7.14 14.81
CA VAL A 6 9.89 -5.83 14.31
C VAL A 6 10.82 -5.32 13.21
N LYS A 7 12.15 -5.41 13.42
CA LYS A 7 13.14 -5.01 12.40
C LYS A 7 13.04 -5.85 11.12
N SER A 8 12.84 -7.16 11.26
CA SER A 8 12.70 -8.05 10.09
C SER A 8 11.41 -7.78 9.32
N VAL A 9 10.30 -7.55 10.02
CA VAL A 9 9.01 -7.16 9.42
C VAL A 9 9.13 -5.85 8.67
N LEU A 10 9.73 -4.80 9.28
CA LEU A 10 9.94 -3.52 8.62
C LEU A 10 10.81 -3.67 7.37
N ARG A 11 11.93 -4.41 7.46
CA ARG A 11 12.81 -4.65 6.31
C ARG A 11 12.09 -5.37 5.17
N ASN A 12 11.33 -6.41 5.50
CA ASN A 12 10.55 -7.17 4.52
C ASN A 12 9.47 -6.29 3.89
N TYR A 13 8.77 -5.49 4.71
CA TYR A 13 7.78 -4.54 4.23
C TYR A 13 8.38 -3.52 3.26
N THR A 14 9.50 -2.89 3.61
CA THR A 14 10.19 -1.92 2.74
C THR A 14 10.65 -2.57 1.43
N ARG A 15 11.18 -3.81 1.48
CA ARG A 15 11.59 -4.54 0.28
C ARG A 15 10.40 -4.81 -0.64
N CYS A 16 9.34 -5.41 -0.11
CA CYS A 16 8.12 -5.70 -0.86
C CYS A 16 7.49 -4.43 -1.44
N TRP A 17 7.51 -3.33 -0.67
CA TRP A 17 7.01 -2.05 -1.14
C TRP A 17 7.82 -1.52 -2.33
N ARG A 18 9.15 -1.57 -2.25
CA ARG A 18 10.03 -1.17 -3.36
C ARG A 18 9.80 -1.98 -4.62
N GLU A 19 9.70 -3.31 -4.48
CA GLU A 19 9.41 -4.21 -5.61
C GLU A 19 8.06 -3.87 -6.26
N LYS A 20 7.05 -3.58 -5.45
CA LYS A 20 5.73 -3.15 -5.93
C LYS A 20 5.78 -1.83 -6.68
N LEU A 21 6.50 -0.83 -6.18
CA LEU A 21 6.69 0.46 -6.87
C LEU A 21 7.38 0.26 -8.23
N CYS A 22 8.41 -0.60 -8.30
CA CYS A 22 9.07 -0.95 -9.54
C CYS A 22 8.12 -1.65 -10.53
N SER A 23 7.29 -2.58 -10.06
CA SER A 23 6.29 -3.27 -10.88
C SER A 23 5.26 -2.30 -11.48
N LEU A 24 4.91 -1.23 -10.75
CA LEU A 24 4.01 -0.17 -11.21
C LEU A 24 4.71 0.91 -12.03
N ARG A 25 6.02 0.76 -12.29
CA ARG A 25 6.87 1.76 -12.96
C ARG A 25 6.82 3.14 -12.29
N ILE A 26 6.58 3.18 -10.98
CA ILE A 26 6.55 4.41 -10.21
C ILE A 26 7.99 4.87 -9.98
N PRO A 27 8.34 6.12 -10.36
CA PRO A 27 9.68 6.64 -10.15
C PRO A 27 9.95 6.81 -8.64
N LEU A 28 11.11 6.33 -8.17
CA LEU A 28 11.55 6.47 -6.78
C LEU A 28 12.14 7.86 -6.48
N SER A 29 12.45 8.64 -7.53
CA SER A 29 13.02 9.99 -7.44
C SER A 29 12.57 10.82 -8.65
N PRO A 30 12.30 12.12 -8.50
CA PRO A 30 12.31 12.89 -7.24
C PRO A 30 11.14 12.54 -6.32
N ILE A 31 11.26 12.82 -5.01
CA ILE A 31 10.26 12.41 -4.02
C ILE A 31 8.85 12.94 -4.30
N ASN A 32 8.74 14.11 -4.90
CA ASN A 32 7.46 14.69 -5.31
C ASN A 32 6.76 13.84 -6.39
N ALA A 33 7.51 13.27 -7.32
CA ALA A 33 6.97 12.38 -8.35
C ALA A 33 6.55 11.03 -7.72
N LEU A 34 7.38 10.49 -6.82
CA LEU A 34 7.05 9.28 -6.05
C LEU A 34 5.73 9.44 -5.30
N ILE A 35 5.58 10.53 -4.54
CA ILE A 35 4.37 10.81 -3.76
C ILE A 35 3.15 10.92 -4.66
N ARG A 36 3.21 11.74 -5.73
CA ARG A 36 2.08 11.93 -6.65
C ARG A 36 1.66 10.62 -7.32
N SER A 37 2.60 9.84 -7.83
CA SER A 37 2.32 8.55 -8.48
C SER A 37 1.74 7.53 -7.49
N CYS A 38 2.30 7.43 -6.28
CA CYS A 38 1.74 6.58 -5.23
C CYS A 38 0.28 6.97 -4.93
N PHE A 39 0.01 8.26 -4.73
CA PHE A 39 -1.36 8.70 -4.47
C PHE A 39 -2.27 8.43 -5.67
N SER A 40 -1.85 8.65 -6.91
CA SER A 40 -2.69 8.35 -8.09
C SER A 40 -3.09 6.87 -8.17
N ASP A 41 -2.12 5.96 -8.03
CA ASP A 41 -2.36 4.52 -8.15
C ASP A 41 -3.09 3.94 -6.93
N TYR A 42 -2.70 4.31 -5.71
CA TYR A 42 -3.28 3.75 -4.49
C TYR A 42 -4.55 4.47 -4.02
N SER A 43 -4.75 5.75 -4.35
CA SER A 43 -6.06 6.41 -4.09
C SER A 43 -7.17 5.72 -4.85
N SER A 44 -6.89 5.21 -6.06
CA SER A 44 -7.83 4.39 -6.83
C SER A 44 -8.22 3.13 -6.04
N GLN A 45 -7.27 2.46 -5.38
CA GLN A 45 -7.55 1.30 -4.51
C GLN A 45 -8.32 1.69 -3.24
N PHE A 46 -8.01 2.83 -2.63
CA PHE A 46 -8.73 3.31 -1.45
C PHE A 46 -10.18 3.71 -1.78
N MET A 47 -10.39 4.36 -2.92
CA MET A 47 -11.71 4.67 -3.45
C MET A 47 -12.49 3.42 -3.88
N GLN A 48 -11.80 2.35 -4.29
CA GLN A 48 -12.40 1.04 -4.53
C GLN A 48 -12.84 0.35 -3.22
N ILE A 49 -12.14 0.55 -2.10
CA ILE A 49 -12.57 0.05 -0.78
C ILE A 49 -13.86 0.77 -0.35
N HIS A 50 -13.98 2.07 -0.60
CA HIS A 50 -15.19 2.83 -0.27
C HIS A 50 -16.42 2.45 -1.12
N ARG A 51 -16.21 2.00 -2.36
CA ARG A 51 -17.28 1.61 -3.29
C ARG A 51 -17.65 0.12 -3.23
N ARG A 52 -16.84 -0.73 -2.58
CA ARG A 52 -17.23 -2.10 -2.27
C ARG A 52 -17.91 -2.11 -0.90
N VAL A 53 -19.15 -2.58 -0.85
CA VAL A 53 -19.78 -2.98 0.41
C VAL A 53 -18.82 -3.93 1.12
N ASN A 54 -18.45 -3.61 2.37
CA ASN A 54 -17.64 -4.49 3.19
C ASN A 54 -18.39 -5.81 3.35
N LYS A 55 -18.00 -6.83 2.58
CA LYS A 55 -18.58 -8.19 2.66
C LYS A 55 -18.43 -8.84 4.04
N LEU A 56 -17.65 -8.23 4.94
CA LEU A 56 -17.44 -8.66 6.32
C LEU A 56 -18.60 -8.27 7.26
N PHE A 57 -19.49 -7.35 6.86
CA PHE A 57 -20.65 -6.95 7.65
C PHE A 57 -21.92 -7.16 6.82
N PRO A 58 -22.56 -8.34 6.86
CA PRO A 58 -23.91 -8.47 6.36
C PRO A 58 -24.83 -7.53 7.17
N TYR A 59 -25.73 -6.82 6.48
CA TYR A 59 -26.74 -5.98 7.13
C TYR A 59 -27.62 -6.88 8.02
N PRO A 60 -27.91 -6.48 9.27
CA PRO A 60 -28.92 -7.18 10.05
C PRO A 60 -30.28 -6.91 9.41
N THR A 61 -30.95 -7.97 8.98
CA THR A 61 -32.37 -7.98 8.60
C THR A 61 -33.27 -7.77 9.79
#